data_AF-A0A8J9SHV4-F1
#
_entry.id   AF-A0A8J9SHV4-F1
#
_cell.length_a   1.000
_cell.length_b   1.000
_cell.length_c   1.000
_cell.angle_alpha   90.00
_cell.angle_beta   90.00
_cell.angle_gamma   90.00
#
_symmetry.space_group_name_H-M   'P 1'
#
loop_
_entity.id
_entity.type
_entity.pdbx_description
1 polymer ?
#
loop_
_entity_poly.entity_id
_entity_poly.type
_entity_poly.pdbx_seq_one_letter_code
_entity_poly.pdbx_strand_id
1 'polypeptide(L)'
;MSLKVPVIVDGNKDGKWVNDSWAIAKYLEETYPDRPSLFGGPQGEAAVLFVQKWFITGGPLGVLFKIIFLDLYNAQSPELKPWFRETREAKFGAKLEEIAVGEAGVPDFRKALEPMRQLLAEYPYLGGKDGPSYADHFVAGMFMAGYALSPVKLLEKDDVIYAWRERMMAAYSSICKDAVGHPESL
;
A
#
# COMPACT_ATOMS: atom_id res chain seq x y z
N MET A 1 1.69 9.60 23.11
CA MET A 1 2.14 8.51 22.22
C MET A 1 0.96 8.10 21.34
N SER A 2 1.15 8.03 20.02
CA SER A 2 0.18 7.40 19.12
C SER A 2 0.32 5.88 19.25
N LEU A 3 -0.79 5.17 19.44
CA LEU A 3 -0.84 3.70 19.54
C LEU A 3 -0.87 3.01 18.15
N LYS A 4 -0.59 3.75 17.07
CA LYS A 4 -0.68 3.24 15.70
C LYS A 4 0.68 2.77 15.22
N VAL A 5 0.70 1.73 14.41
CA VAL A 5 1.88 1.26 13.65
C VAL A 5 1.87 1.86 12.23
N PRO A 6 3.02 1.93 11.52
CA PRO A 6 4.35 1.41 11.90
C PRO A 6 5.13 2.30 12.87
N VAL A 7 6.07 1.66 13.55
CA VAL A 7 7.06 2.26 14.45
C VAL A 7 8.41 1.62 14.15
N ILE A 8 9.48 2.41 14.10
CA ILE A 8 10.85 1.90 14.08
C ILE A 8 11.63 2.40 15.30
N VAL A 9 12.63 1.61 15.68
CA VAL A 9 13.67 1.99 16.64
C VAL A 9 15.00 1.81 15.93
N ASP A 10 15.66 2.92 15.61
CA ASP A 10 16.92 2.89 14.88
C ASP A 10 18.09 2.69 15.83
N GLY A 11 18.61 1.46 15.86
CA GLY A 11 19.77 1.09 16.67
C GLY A 11 21.07 1.78 16.26
N ASN A 12 21.18 2.27 15.02
CA ASN A 12 22.38 2.99 14.56
C ASN A 12 22.38 4.46 14.98
N LYS A 13 21.28 4.95 15.57
CA LYS A 13 21.07 6.34 15.99
C LYS A 13 20.56 6.38 17.43
N ASP A 14 21.28 5.72 18.33
CA ASP A 14 21.03 5.72 19.78
C ASP A 14 19.60 5.29 20.17
N GLY A 15 19.02 4.35 19.41
CA GLY A 15 17.66 3.87 19.64
C GLY A 15 16.59 4.90 19.30
N LYS A 16 16.85 5.78 18.32
CA LYS A 16 15.89 6.80 17.88
C LYS A 16 14.56 6.14 17.51
N TRP A 17 13.52 6.52 18.24
CA TRP A 17 12.16 6.05 18.03
C TRP A 17 11.41 6.98 17.07
N VAL A 18 10.77 6.42 16.04
CA VAL A 18 9.97 7.17 15.06
C VAL A 18 8.68 6.40 14.76
N ASN A 19 7.56 7.11 14.72
CA ASN A 19 6.23 6.59 14.43
C ASN A 19 5.57 7.38 13.32
N ASP A 20 4.63 6.74 12.61
CA ASP A 20 3.99 7.17 11.36
C ASP A 20 4.88 6.89 10.14
N SER A 21 4.32 6.23 9.11
CA SER A 21 5.10 5.80 7.95
C SER A 21 5.69 6.98 7.16
N TRP A 22 4.99 8.12 7.12
CA TRP A 22 5.51 9.32 6.46
C TRP A 22 6.65 9.94 7.27
N ALA A 23 6.49 10.06 8.59
CA ALA A 23 7.55 10.54 9.46
C ALA A 23 8.78 9.62 9.44
N ILE A 24 8.59 8.31 9.35
CA ILE A 24 9.66 7.33 9.17
C ILE A 24 10.39 7.56 7.83
N ALA A 25 9.66 7.73 6.73
CA ALA A 25 10.28 7.97 5.42
C ALA A 25 11.12 9.27 5.43
N LYS A 26 10.60 10.35 6.00
CA LYS A 26 11.36 11.60 6.18
C LYS A 26 12.60 11.43 7.04
N TYR A 27 12.46 10.73 8.17
CA TYR A 27 13.58 10.42 9.04
C TYR A 27 14.68 9.65 8.30
N LEU A 28 14.31 8.63 7.52
CA LEU A 28 15.28 7.83 6.76
C LEU A 28 15.99 8.66 5.69
N GLU A 29 15.26 9.49 4.95
CA GLU A 29 15.84 10.43 3.96
C GLU A 29 16.89 11.36 4.59
N GLU A 30 16.55 11.97 5.74
CA GLU A 30 17.42 12.93 6.42
C GLU A 30 18.62 12.25 7.10
N THR A 31 18.43 11.03 7.61
CA THR A 31 19.40 10.35 8.46
C THR A 31 20.42 9.53 7.67
N TYR A 32 20.05 9.07 6.47
CA TYR A 32 20.86 8.21 5.61
C TYR A 32 20.98 8.76 4.18
N PRO A 33 21.56 9.96 3.99
CA PRO A 33 21.65 10.62 2.69
C PRO A 33 22.59 9.91 1.70
N ASP A 34 23.40 8.95 2.18
CA ASP A 34 24.27 8.10 1.38
C ASP A 34 23.53 6.91 0.73
N ARG A 35 22.24 6.73 1.03
CA ARG A 35 21.38 5.66 0.51
C ARG A 35 20.47 6.17 -0.60
N PRO A 36 19.85 5.28 -1.41
CA PRO A 36 18.89 5.69 -2.41
C PRO A 36 17.80 6.58 -1.82
N SER A 37 17.58 7.75 -2.41
CA SER A 37 16.62 8.72 -1.94
C SER A 37 15.18 8.23 -2.13
N LEU A 38 14.34 8.47 -1.12
CA LEU A 38 12.91 8.18 -1.12
C LEU A 38 12.11 9.26 -1.85
N PHE A 39 12.64 10.47 -1.95
CA PHE A 39 11.91 11.63 -2.47
C PHE A 39 12.58 12.29 -3.67
N GLY A 40 13.87 12.11 -3.90
CA GLY A 40 14.62 12.78 -4.96
C GLY A 40 14.73 14.30 -4.77
N GLY A 41 14.61 14.79 -3.53
CA GLY A 41 14.62 16.21 -3.17
C GLY A 41 13.23 16.82 -2.94
N PRO A 42 13.16 18.14 -2.64
CA PRO A 42 11.92 18.78 -2.14
C PRO A 42 10.73 18.74 -3.10
N GLN A 43 10.97 18.89 -4.41
CA GLN A 43 9.91 18.81 -5.43
C GLN A 43 9.34 17.40 -5.52
N GLY A 44 10.21 16.38 -5.43
CA GLY A 44 9.77 14.99 -5.43
C GLY A 44 9.07 14.59 -4.13
N GLU A 45 9.44 15.15 -2.96
CA GLU A 45 8.67 14.97 -1.71
C GLU A 45 7.21 15.42 -1.88
N ALA A 46 7.00 16.59 -2.50
CA ALA A 46 5.66 17.10 -2.78
C ALA A 46 4.89 16.21 -3.79
N ALA A 47 5.56 15.72 -4.84
CA ALA A 47 4.95 14.82 -5.82
C ALA A 47 4.55 13.48 -5.20
N VAL A 48 5.43 12.90 -4.37
CA VAL A 48 5.15 11.67 -3.61
C VAL A 48 3.94 11.89 -2.68
N LEU A 49 3.89 13.03 -1.98
CA LEU A 49 2.77 13.34 -1.10
C LEU A 49 1.47 13.46 -1.89
N PHE A 50 1.50 14.07 -3.07
CA PHE A 50 0.34 14.13 -3.96
C PHE A 50 -0.16 12.73 -4.32
N VAL A 51 0.72 11.81 -4.74
CA VAL A 51 0.35 10.42 -5.06
C VAL A 51 -0.27 9.74 -3.84
N GLN A 52 0.32 9.88 -2.66
CA GLN A 52 -0.23 9.30 -1.43
C GLN A 52 -1.64 9.84 -1.12
N LYS A 53 -1.84 11.17 -1.22
CA LYS A 53 -3.13 11.82 -0.95
C LYS A 53 -4.19 11.44 -1.97
N TRP A 54 -3.84 11.39 -3.25
CA TRP A 54 -4.70 10.91 -4.33
C TRP A 54 -5.12 9.47 -4.07
N PHE A 55 -4.18 8.59 -3.71
CA PHE A 55 -4.47 7.17 -3.55
C PHE A 55 -5.44 6.90 -2.39
N ILE A 56 -5.30 7.65 -1.29
CA ILE A 56 -6.13 7.53 -0.07
C ILE A 56 -7.48 8.26 -0.21
N THR A 57 -7.47 9.49 -0.71
CA THR A 57 -8.62 10.40 -0.64
C THR A 57 -9.48 10.29 -1.89
N GLY A 58 -10.47 9.39 -1.85
CA GLY A 58 -11.35 9.14 -2.99
C GLY A 58 -10.70 8.37 -4.14
N GLY A 59 -9.45 7.91 -3.96
CA GLY A 59 -8.71 7.12 -4.91
C GLY A 59 -8.84 5.60 -4.73
N PRO A 60 -7.91 4.83 -5.32
CA PRO A 60 -7.97 3.37 -5.38
C PRO A 60 -8.06 2.67 -4.02
N LEU A 61 -7.49 3.24 -2.94
CA LEU A 61 -7.47 2.58 -1.62
C LEU A 61 -8.88 2.32 -1.08
N GLY A 62 -9.80 3.27 -1.28
CA GLY A 62 -11.17 3.13 -0.81
C GLY A 62 -11.90 1.98 -1.51
N VAL A 63 -11.64 1.77 -2.81
CA VAL A 63 -12.21 0.68 -3.58
C VAL A 63 -11.56 -0.65 -3.19
N LEU A 64 -10.22 -0.69 -3.11
CA LEU A 64 -9.48 -1.87 -2.67
C LEU A 64 -9.98 -2.37 -1.31
N PHE A 65 -10.15 -1.45 -0.36
CA PHE A 65 -10.61 -1.81 0.98
C PHE A 65 -11.99 -2.47 0.96
N LYS A 66 -12.92 -2.00 0.12
CA LYS A 66 -14.25 -2.63 -0.03
C LYS A 66 -14.17 -4.00 -0.71
N ILE A 67 -13.23 -4.20 -1.63
CA ILE A 67 -12.99 -5.50 -2.27
C ILE A 67 -12.57 -6.52 -1.20
N ILE A 68 -11.58 -6.19 -0.37
CA ILE A 68 -10.95 -7.14 0.57
C ILE A 68 -11.54 -7.10 1.98
N PHE A 69 -12.64 -6.37 2.22
CA PHE A 69 -13.02 -5.98 3.58
C PHE A 69 -13.36 -7.17 4.48
N LEU A 70 -14.14 -8.12 3.97
CA LEU A 70 -14.51 -9.32 4.72
C LEU A 70 -13.31 -10.25 4.89
N ASP A 71 -12.42 -10.34 3.90
CA ASP A 71 -11.19 -11.12 4.01
C ASP A 71 -10.27 -10.54 5.08
N LEU A 72 -10.11 -9.21 5.11
CA LEU A 72 -9.39 -8.48 6.16
C LEU A 72 -9.98 -8.75 7.54
N TYR A 73 -11.31 -8.76 7.68
CA TYR A 73 -11.99 -9.13 8.92
C TYR A 73 -11.72 -10.58 9.31
N ASN A 74 -11.79 -11.50 8.35
CA ASN A 74 -11.60 -12.92 8.57
C ASN A 74 -10.17 -13.27 8.98
N ALA A 75 -9.19 -12.53 8.46
CA ALA A 75 -7.77 -12.64 8.80
C ALA A 75 -7.41 -12.11 10.19
N GLN A 76 -8.30 -11.37 10.88
CA GLN A 76 -8.05 -10.94 12.25
C GLN A 76 -8.00 -12.13 13.21
N SER A 77 -7.22 -12.00 14.29
CA SER A 77 -7.24 -12.98 15.38
C SER A 77 -8.62 -13.01 16.06
N PRO A 78 -9.03 -14.14 16.67
CA PRO A 78 -10.32 -14.25 17.34
C PRO A 78 -10.59 -13.14 18.37
N GLU A 79 -9.55 -12.69 19.07
CA GLU A 79 -9.63 -11.65 20.10
C GLU A 79 -9.86 -10.26 19.50
N LEU A 80 -9.32 -9.99 18.31
CA LEU A 80 -9.43 -8.70 17.63
C LEU A 80 -10.71 -8.57 16.78
N LYS A 81 -11.33 -9.69 16.38
CA LYS A 81 -12.56 -9.67 15.56
C LYS A 81 -13.69 -8.82 16.15
N PRO A 82 -14.07 -8.95 17.44
CA PRO A 82 -15.15 -8.15 18.02
C PRO A 82 -14.87 -6.65 17.93
N TRP A 83 -13.68 -6.23 18.39
CA TRP A 83 -13.24 -4.84 18.34
C TRP A 83 -13.16 -4.32 16.89
N PHE A 84 -12.65 -5.14 15.97
CA PHE A 84 -12.57 -4.77 14.56
C PHE A 84 -13.96 -4.48 14.02
N ARG A 85 -14.90 -5.42 14.14
CA ARG A 85 -16.27 -5.23 13.63
C ARG A 85 -16.91 -3.98 14.23
N GLU A 86 -16.93 -3.88 15.55
CA GLU A 86 -17.55 -2.76 16.26
C GLU A 86 -17.03 -1.41 15.76
N THR A 87 -15.71 -1.23 15.75
CA THR A 87 -15.10 0.06 15.41
C THR A 87 -15.25 0.42 13.92
N ARG A 88 -15.28 -0.57 13.02
CA ARG A 88 -15.43 -0.33 11.59
C ARG A 88 -16.89 -0.04 11.24
N GLU A 89 -17.83 -0.82 11.77
CA GLU A 89 -19.26 -0.58 11.57
C GLU A 89 -19.68 0.77 12.17
N ALA A 90 -19.18 1.14 13.35
CA ALA A 90 -19.42 2.46 13.92
C ALA A 90 -18.85 3.60 13.06
N LYS A 91 -17.67 3.41 12.45
CA LYS A 91 -17.05 4.41 11.56
C LYS A 91 -17.84 4.61 10.27
N PHE A 92 -18.39 3.55 9.70
CA PHE A 92 -19.08 3.60 8.41
C PHE A 92 -20.60 3.70 8.52
N GLY A 93 -21.17 3.46 9.70
CA GLY A 93 -22.62 3.49 9.94
C GLY A 93 -23.38 2.35 9.25
N ALA A 94 -22.70 1.26 8.88
CA ALA A 94 -23.25 0.11 8.16
C ALA A 94 -22.51 -1.16 8.56
N LYS A 95 -23.13 -2.33 8.34
CA LYS A 95 -22.50 -3.64 8.59
C LYS A 95 -21.33 -3.86 7.62
N LEU A 96 -20.35 -4.65 8.03
CA LEU A 96 -19.20 -4.98 7.17
C LEU A 96 -19.65 -5.58 5.82
N GLU A 97 -20.65 -6.45 5.85
CA GLU A 97 -21.22 -7.13 4.70
C GLU A 97 -21.95 -6.17 3.72
N GLU A 98 -22.45 -5.04 4.22
CA GLU A 98 -23.12 -4.02 3.39
C GLU A 98 -22.11 -3.10 2.70
N ILE A 99 -20.88 -3.01 3.23
CA ILE A 99 -19.80 -2.18 2.70
C ILE A 99 -18.93 -2.96 1.73
N ALA A 100 -18.74 -4.25 2.00
CA ALA A 100 -17.92 -5.12 1.18
C ALA A 100 -18.54 -5.36 -0.19
N VAL A 101 -17.70 -5.37 -1.22
CA VAL A 101 -18.14 -5.60 -2.62
C VAL A 101 -17.49 -6.83 -3.25
N GLY A 102 -16.40 -7.34 -2.66
CA GLY A 102 -15.66 -8.48 -3.21
C GLY A 102 -15.16 -8.23 -4.64
N GLU A 103 -15.11 -9.28 -5.45
CA GLU A 103 -14.63 -9.23 -6.85
C GLU A 103 -15.40 -8.23 -7.73
N ALA A 104 -16.67 -7.95 -7.41
CA ALA A 104 -17.47 -7.00 -8.18
C ALA A 104 -16.90 -5.57 -8.19
N GLY A 105 -16.04 -5.22 -7.21
CA GLY A 105 -15.36 -3.91 -7.17
C GLY A 105 -14.10 -3.82 -8.05
N VAL A 106 -13.61 -4.93 -8.61
CA VAL A 106 -12.36 -4.95 -9.38
C VAL A 106 -12.39 -4.02 -10.61
N PRO A 107 -13.47 -3.94 -11.41
CA PRO A 107 -13.54 -2.98 -12.52
C PRO A 107 -13.35 -1.52 -12.07
N ASP A 108 -13.99 -1.12 -10.97
CA ASP A 108 -13.87 0.23 -10.42
C ASP A 108 -12.47 0.50 -9.87
N PHE A 109 -11.83 -0.51 -9.26
CA PHE A 109 -10.45 -0.39 -8.78
C PHE A 109 -9.49 -0.19 -9.96
N ARG A 110 -9.62 -1.00 -11.02
CA ARG A 110 -8.81 -0.87 -12.24
C ARG A 110 -8.99 0.47 -12.93
N LYS A 111 -10.22 1.01 -12.93
CA LYS A 111 -10.52 2.35 -13.43
C LYS A 111 -9.87 3.44 -12.58
N ALA A 112 -9.93 3.32 -11.25
CA ALA A 112 -9.29 4.28 -10.34
C ALA A 112 -7.76 4.34 -10.51
N LEU A 113 -7.14 3.25 -10.98
CA LEU A 113 -5.71 3.16 -11.26
C LEU A 113 -5.28 3.76 -12.60
N GLU A 114 -6.20 4.29 -13.41
CA GLU A 114 -5.88 4.75 -14.76
C GLU A 114 -4.76 5.83 -14.83
N PRO A 115 -4.71 6.85 -13.94
CA PRO A 115 -3.59 7.79 -13.95
C PRO A 115 -2.22 7.12 -13.73
N MET A 116 -2.19 6.09 -12.88
CA MET A 116 -1.00 5.30 -12.62
C MET A 116 -0.61 4.47 -13.84
N ARG A 117 -1.60 3.89 -14.54
CA ARG A 117 -1.40 3.12 -15.77
C ARG A 117 -0.75 3.97 -16.87
N GLN A 118 -1.24 5.20 -17.06
CA GLN A 118 -0.68 6.15 -18.03
C GLN A 118 0.77 6.49 -17.70
N LEU A 119 1.08 6.80 -16.44
CA LEU A 119 2.45 7.10 -16.02
C LEU A 119 3.39 5.89 -16.23
N LEU A 120 2.95 4.70 -15.86
CA LEU A 120 3.76 3.48 -15.96
C LEU A 120 3.93 2.96 -17.40
N ALA A 121 3.13 3.45 -18.35
CA ALA A 121 3.38 3.23 -19.77
C ALA A 121 4.61 4.01 -20.27
N GLU A 122 4.96 5.11 -19.61
CA GLU A 122 6.10 5.97 -19.96
C GLU A 122 7.34 5.71 -19.10
N TYR A 123 7.14 5.35 -17.83
CA TYR A 123 8.19 5.20 -16.83
C TYR A 123 8.12 3.84 -16.13
N PRO A 124 9.26 3.22 -15.78
CA PRO A 124 9.28 1.94 -15.08
C PRO A 124 8.75 2.01 -13.64
N TYR A 125 8.74 3.21 -13.04
CA TYR A 125 8.32 3.48 -11.66
C TYR A 125 7.54 4.80 -11.58
N LEU A 126 6.75 4.97 -10.51
CA LEU A 126 6.11 6.25 -10.19
C LEU A 126 7.13 7.34 -9.85
N GLY A 127 8.29 6.94 -9.32
CA GLY A 127 9.46 7.79 -9.12
C GLY A 127 10.21 8.19 -10.39
N GLY A 128 9.82 7.65 -11.56
CA GLY A 128 10.44 7.97 -12.84
C GLY A 128 11.41 6.88 -13.36
N LYS A 129 12.41 7.28 -14.14
CA LYS A 129 13.32 6.36 -14.85
C LYS A 129 14.40 5.77 -13.96
N ASP A 130 14.85 6.52 -12.96
CA ASP A 130 16.06 6.22 -12.19
C ASP A 130 15.81 5.23 -11.04
N GLY A 131 14.54 4.95 -10.71
CA GLY A 131 14.17 3.95 -9.71
C GLY A 131 12.85 4.24 -8.99
N PRO A 132 12.46 3.38 -8.04
CA PRO A 132 11.27 3.57 -7.23
C PRO A 132 11.47 4.71 -6.23
N SER A 133 10.45 5.56 -6.09
CA SER A 133 10.34 6.55 -5.01
C SER A 133 9.52 5.99 -3.85
N TYR A 134 9.36 6.74 -2.76
CA TYR A 134 8.43 6.37 -1.68
C TYR A 134 6.98 6.22 -2.18
N ALA A 135 6.60 6.87 -3.28
CA ALA A 135 5.28 6.67 -3.88
C ALA A 135 5.10 5.22 -4.36
N ASP A 136 6.13 4.65 -4.98
CA ASP A 136 6.13 3.25 -5.42
C ASP A 136 5.97 2.30 -4.22
N HIS A 137 6.78 2.50 -3.18
CA HIS A 137 6.73 1.68 -1.97
C HIS A 137 5.38 1.77 -1.25
N PHE A 138 4.80 2.96 -1.18
CA PHE A 138 3.49 3.17 -0.59
C PHE A 138 2.40 2.40 -1.35
N VAL A 139 2.33 2.55 -2.68
CA VAL A 139 1.32 1.88 -3.50
C VAL A 139 1.56 0.36 -3.54
N ALA A 140 2.82 -0.07 -3.65
CA ALA A 140 3.17 -1.49 -3.65
C ALA A 140 2.78 -2.16 -2.32
N GLY A 141 2.96 -1.47 -1.19
CA GLY A 141 2.49 -1.93 0.11
C GLY A 141 0.98 -2.18 0.17
N MET A 142 0.18 -1.41 -0.55
CA MET A 142 -1.28 -1.63 -0.63
C MET A 142 -1.63 -2.85 -1.50
N PHE A 143 -0.91 -3.07 -2.60
CA PHE A 143 -1.04 -4.32 -3.37
C PHE A 143 -0.59 -5.54 -2.57
N MET A 144 0.47 -5.42 -1.77
CA MET A 144 0.92 -6.48 -0.87
C MET A 144 -0.13 -6.81 0.20
N ALA A 145 -0.83 -5.80 0.73
CA ALA A 145 -1.94 -6.04 1.64
C ALA A 145 -3.08 -6.81 0.95
N GLY A 146 -3.41 -6.47 -0.30
CA GLY A 146 -4.37 -7.23 -1.09
C GLY A 146 -3.95 -8.69 -1.27
N TYR A 147 -2.72 -8.91 -1.74
CA TYR A 147 -2.12 -10.24 -1.93
C TYR A 147 -2.10 -11.08 -0.64
N ALA A 148 -1.77 -10.48 0.49
CA ALA A 148 -1.67 -11.18 1.77
C ALA A 148 -3.02 -11.55 2.37
N LEU A 149 -4.10 -10.83 2.01
CA LEU A 149 -5.39 -10.94 2.68
C LEU A 149 -6.46 -11.62 1.85
N SER A 150 -6.43 -11.50 0.52
CA SER A 150 -7.57 -11.86 -0.33
C SER A 150 -7.16 -12.66 -1.56
N PRO A 151 -7.94 -13.69 -1.95
CA PRO A 151 -7.74 -14.41 -3.21
C PRO A 151 -8.17 -13.61 -4.44
N VAL A 152 -8.81 -12.45 -4.27
CA VAL A 152 -9.36 -11.66 -5.38
C VAL A 152 -8.25 -11.17 -6.31
N LYS A 153 -8.34 -11.53 -7.59
CA LYS A 153 -7.41 -11.09 -8.62
C LYS A 153 -7.64 -9.63 -9.03
N LEU A 154 -6.76 -8.74 -8.57
CA LEU A 154 -6.90 -7.29 -8.77
C LEU A 154 -6.48 -6.80 -10.17
N LEU A 155 -5.51 -7.46 -10.82
CA LEU A 155 -4.91 -7.04 -12.08
C LEU A 155 -4.88 -8.19 -13.10
N GLU A 156 -4.91 -7.86 -14.40
CA GLU A 156 -4.59 -8.82 -15.45
C GLU A 156 -3.08 -8.88 -15.72
N LYS A 157 -2.60 -10.02 -16.24
CA LYS A 157 -1.15 -10.24 -16.47
C LYS A 157 -0.54 -9.34 -17.55
N ASP A 158 -1.36 -8.85 -18.47
CA ASP A 158 -0.99 -7.93 -19.54
C ASP A 158 -1.11 -6.46 -19.13
N ASP A 159 -1.54 -6.16 -17.90
CA ASP A 159 -1.56 -4.80 -17.36
C ASP A 159 -0.14 -4.31 -17.03
N VAL A 160 0.22 -3.09 -17.45
CA VAL A 160 1.52 -2.50 -17.12
C VAL A 160 1.72 -2.34 -15.60
N ILE A 161 0.62 -2.17 -14.85
CA ILE A 161 0.65 -2.13 -13.37
C ILE A 161 1.02 -3.50 -12.81
N TYR A 162 0.60 -4.60 -13.44
CA TYR A 162 1.02 -5.95 -13.04
C TYR A 162 2.54 -6.07 -13.16
N ALA A 163 3.09 -5.71 -14.31
CA ALA A 163 4.53 -5.76 -14.54
C ALA A 163 5.32 -4.87 -13.56
N TRP A 164 4.80 -3.68 -13.22
CA TRP A 164 5.36 -2.82 -12.18
C TRP A 164 5.29 -3.47 -10.79
N ARG A 165 4.16 -4.06 -10.41
CA ARG A 165 3.98 -4.74 -9.12
C ARG A 165 4.98 -5.88 -8.98
N GLU A 166 5.16 -6.70 -10.02
CA GLU A 166 6.13 -7.80 -10.01
C GLU A 166 7.57 -7.29 -9.81
N ARG A 167 7.94 -6.16 -10.45
CA ARG A 167 9.25 -5.52 -10.20
C ARG A 167 9.40 -5.10 -8.74
N MET A 168 8.36 -4.47 -8.17
CA MET A 168 8.38 -4.05 -6.76
C MET A 168 8.48 -5.26 -5.81
N MET A 169 7.73 -6.34 -6.06
CA MET A 169 7.78 -7.54 -5.22
C MET A 169 9.12 -8.28 -5.32
N ALA A 170 9.71 -8.34 -6.52
CA ALA A 170 10.99 -9.00 -6.75
C ALA A 170 12.15 -8.30 -6.03
N ALA A 171 12.12 -6.96 -5.91
CA ALA A 171 13.11 -6.19 -5.18
C ALA A 171 13.19 -6.55 -3.67
N TYR A 172 12.12 -7.13 -3.13
CA TYR A 172 11.98 -7.50 -1.73
C TYR A 172 11.60 -8.98 -1.56
N SER A 173 12.16 -9.87 -2.39
CA SER A 173 11.77 -11.28 -2.50
C SER A 173 11.45 -11.96 -1.15
N SER A 174 12.36 -11.88 -0.18
CA SER A 174 12.21 -12.54 1.12
C SER A 174 11.07 -12.03 2.00
N ILE A 175 10.58 -10.80 1.80
CA ILE A 175 9.50 -10.20 2.59
C ILE A 175 8.24 -9.87 1.77
N CYS A 176 8.30 -10.05 0.44
CA CYS A 176 7.18 -9.81 -0.46
C CYS A 176 6.85 -11.04 -1.30
N LYS A 177 7.70 -11.41 -2.26
CA LYS A 177 7.43 -12.51 -3.19
C LYS A 177 7.24 -13.85 -2.48
N ASP A 178 8.04 -14.10 -1.45
CA ASP A 178 8.04 -15.36 -0.71
C ASP A 178 7.15 -15.29 0.55
N ALA A 179 6.43 -14.19 0.75
CA ALA A 179 5.50 -14.03 1.86
C ALA A 179 4.27 -14.92 1.68
N VAL A 180 3.74 -15.40 2.80
CA VAL A 180 2.44 -16.10 2.84
C VAL A 180 1.37 -15.13 2.33
N GLY A 181 0.63 -15.56 1.33
CA GLY A 181 -0.45 -14.81 0.73
C GLY A 181 -1.25 -15.70 -0.22
N HIS A 182 -1.88 -15.08 -1.21
CA HIS A 182 -2.75 -15.72 -2.18
C HIS A 182 -2.11 -15.73 -3.59
N PRO A 183 -1.34 -16.76 -3.98
CA PRO A 183 -0.73 -16.84 -5.31
C PRO A 183 -1.74 -16.75 -6.45
N GLU A 184 -2.98 -17.18 -6.24
CA GLU A 184 -4.09 -17.11 -7.18
C GLU A 184 -4.57 -15.66 -7.44
N SER A 185 -4.31 -14.75 -6.50
CA SER A 185 -4.63 -13.32 -6.65
C SER A 185 -3.65 -12.57 -7.55
N LEU A 186 -2.50 -13.19 -7.86
CA LEU A 186 -1.40 -12.56 -8.57
C LEU A 186 -1.66 -12.38 -10.05
#